data_AF-A0A376PSK8-F1
#
_entry.id   AF-A0A376PSK8-F1
#
_cell.length_a   1.000
_cell.length_b   1.000
_cell.length_c   1.000
_cell.angle_alpha   90.00
_cell.angle_beta   90.00
_cell.angle_gamma   90.00
#
_symmetry.space_group_name_H-M   'P 1'
#
loop_
_entity.id
_entity.type
_entity.pdbx_description
1 polymer ?
#
loop_
_entity_poly.entity_id
_entity_poly.type
_entity_poly.pdbx_seq_one_letter_code
_entity_poly.pdbx_strand_id
1 'polypeptide(L)'
;MRLALEDEKGNRQNSGVVEIVVKQDRKIELIVNHVLSVPADNNHSYQAEAKADGSDGVVMDMHITDSFGDNTDKNGNTLPETGVTPTLYDENDKKVTLNTKPCVTETPCVFIAKRDKEKGTITLSSTLPGTFRWKVKAEPYSDSNFVDVTFTNTANVGGINGFIYRLEDSSPKNLAGDAKPIPLKSGYRFVMWRDSNNDGIYQQSEKLTEEEKTRYDYEWEFTGKSAHGSTGAKANTINEDLILPATNKEAASKFDADERDGVQGYGIRVVYSEKQKSA
;
A
#
# COMPACT_ATOMS: atom_id res chain seq x y z
N MET A 1 16.24 45.18 18.34
CA MET A 1 16.04 45.96 19.58
C MET A 1 17.30 46.74 19.92
N ARG A 2 17.19 47.86 20.64
CA ARG A 2 18.33 48.53 21.29
C ARG A 2 18.04 48.63 22.78
N LEU A 3 19.00 48.24 23.60
CA LEU A 3 18.89 48.35 25.05
C LEU A 3 19.58 49.65 25.48
N ALA A 4 18.95 50.37 26.41
CA ALA A 4 19.53 51.55 27.03
C ALA A 4 19.62 51.29 28.53
N LEU A 5 20.83 51.29 29.06
CA LEU A 5 21.09 51.11 30.49
C LEU A 5 21.47 52.47 31.09
N GLU A 6 20.90 52.79 32.24
CA GLU A 6 21.19 54.00 33.01
C GLU A 6 21.61 53.58 34.43
N ASP A 7 22.72 54.13 34.92
CA ASP A 7 23.17 53.88 36.29
C ASP A 7 22.46 54.78 37.31
N GLU A 8 22.62 54.50 38.61
CA GLU A 8 22.01 55.27 39.70
C GLU A 8 22.46 56.75 39.76
N LYS A 9 23.47 57.12 38.96
CA LYS A 9 23.99 58.49 38.84
C LYS A 9 23.48 59.18 37.58
N GLY A 10 22.62 58.54 36.79
CA GLY A 10 22.03 59.08 35.57
C GLY A 10 22.89 58.95 34.32
N ASN A 11 23.99 58.18 34.34
CA ASN A 11 24.80 57.95 33.15
C ASN A 11 24.16 56.89 32.27
N ARG A 12 23.95 57.21 31.00
CA ARG A 12 23.25 56.33 30.05
C ARG A 12 24.14 55.82 28.93
N GLN A 13 24.05 54.52 28.66
CA GLN A 13 24.73 53.82 27.57
C GLN A 13 23.72 53.04 26.73
N ASN A 14 23.85 53.14 25.40
CA ASN A 14 23.00 52.42 24.47
C ASN A 14 23.78 51.27 23.83
N SER A 15 23.17 50.11 23.74
CA SER A 15 23.72 48.98 23.00
C SER A 15 23.74 49.25 21.49
N GLY A 16 24.54 48.46 20.77
CA GLY A 16 24.34 48.26 19.33
C GLY A 16 22.95 47.67 19.01
N VAL A 17 22.64 47.51 17.72
CA VAL A 17 21.40 46.82 17.30
C VAL A 17 21.53 45.35 17.70
N VAL A 18 20.66 44.91 18.62
CA VAL A 18 20.50 43.51 19.00
C VAL A 18 19.44 42.91 18.09
N GLU A 19 19.81 41.90 17.32
CA GLU A 19 18.89 41.07 16.55
C GLU A 19 18.41 39.92 17.44
N ILE A 20 17.09 39.84 17.68
CA ILE A 20 16.46 38.72 18.38
C ILE A 20 15.72 37.93 17.31
N VAL A 21 16.20 36.71 17.04
CA VAL A 21 15.52 35.77 16.14
C VAL A 21 14.67 34.85 16.99
N VAL A 22 13.36 35.10 17.02
CA VAL A 22 12.39 34.16 17.61
C VAL A 22 12.09 33.11 16.56
N LYS A 23 12.54 31.87 16.79
CA LYS A 23 12.12 30.72 15.98
C LYS A 23 10.89 30.13 16.65
N GLN A 24 9.73 30.23 15.99
CA GLN A 24 8.58 29.44 16.39
C GLN A 24 8.90 27.98 16.05
N ASP A 25 8.76 27.09 17.04
CA ASP A 25 8.99 25.64 16.91
C ASP A 25 7.84 25.01 16.12
N ARG A 26 7.77 25.35 14.82
CA ARG A 26 6.73 24.90 13.89
C ARG A 26 7.22 23.71 13.10
N LYS A 27 6.38 22.69 13.01
CA LYS A 27 6.62 21.46 12.26
C LYS A 27 5.50 21.25 11.23
N ILE A 28 5.82 20.47 10.20
CA ILE A 28 4.81 19.92 9.31
C ILE A 28 4.37 18.58 9.91
N GLU A 29 3.08 18.40 10.10
CA GLU A 29 2.47 17.14 10.50
C GLU A 29 1.58 16.61 9.38
N LEU A 30 1.84 15.38 8.95
CA LEU A 30 0.98 14.65 8.03
C LEU A 30 0.06 13.75 8.85
N ILE A 31 -1.24 13.92 8.63
CA ILE A 31 -2.31 13.13 9.24
C ILE A 31 -3.06 12.43 8.13
N VAL A 32 -3.41 11.17 8.37
CA VAL A 32 -4.03 10.34 7.35
C VAL A 32 -5.51 10.14 7.61
N ASN A 33 -6.31 10.36 6.57
CA ASN A 33 -7.74 10.11 6.55
C ASN A 33 -8.15 9.25 5.35
N HIS A 34 -9.16 8.40 5.52
CA HIS A 34 -9.70 7.60 4.43
C HIS A 34 -10.71 8.41 3.59
N VAL A 35 -10.74 8.17 2.27
CA VAL A 35 -11.67 8.83 1.33
C VAL A 35 -13.15 8.57 1.68
N LEU A 36 -13.46 7.44 2.32
CA LEU A 36 -14.84 7.04 2.66
C LEU A 36 -15.35 7.58 4.00
N SER A 37 -14.46 8.10 4.86
CA SER A 37 -14.85 8.82 6.07
C SER A 37 -13.67 9.61 6.63
N VAL A 38 -13.77 10.94 6.62
CA VAL A 38 -12.93 11.80 7.45
C VAL A 38 -13.64 11.89 8.81
N PRO A 39 -13.10 11.30 9.90
CA PRO A 39 -13.73 11.40 11.22
C PRO A 39 -13.82 12.87 11.67
N ALA A 40 -14.86 13.22 12.42
CA ALA A 40 -14.99 14.56 13.00
C ALA A 40 -13.95 14.83 14.12
N ASP A 41 -13.40 13.77 14.71
CA ASP A 41 -12.40 13.83 15.76
C ASP A 41 -11.00 13.50 15.21
N ASN A 42 -10.01 14.28 15.65
CA ASN A 42 -8.59 14.16 15.30
C ASN A 42 -8.00 12.82 15.78
N ASN A 43 -8.25 11.74 15.05
CA ASN A 43 -7.53 10.49 15.25
C ASN A 43 -6.24 10.57 14.44
N HIS A 44 -5.15 11.00 15.09
CA HIS A 44 -3.83 11.14 14.47
C HIS A 44 -3.26 9.77 14.07
N SER A 45 -3.78 9.18 12.99
CA SER A 45 -3.20 7.98 12.39
C SER A 45 -2.05 8.38 11.46
N TYR A 46 -0.98 7.61 11.50
CA TYR A 46 0.18 7.72 10.61
C TYR A 46 0.31 6.51 9.67
N GLN A 47 -0.76 5.70 9.61
CA GLN A 47 -0.90 4.54 8.76
C GLN A 47 -2.28 4.54 8.12
N ALA A 48 -2.35 4.17 6.84
CA ALA A 48 -3.61 3.92 6.17
C ALA A 48 -3.46 2.87 5.08
N GLU A 49 -4.60 2.35 4.66
CA GLU A 49 -4.69 1.36 3.60
C GLU A 49 -5.63 1.86 2.49
N ALA A 50 -5.41 1.48 1.25
CA ALA A 50 -6.33 1.75 0.14
C ALA A 50 -6.16 0.68 -0.94
N LYS A 51 -7.12 0.58 -1.84
CA LYS A 51 -7.04 -0.37 -2.96
C LYS A 51 -6.02 0.10 -4.01
N ALA A 52 -5.26 -0.85 -4.57
CA ALA A 52 -4.32 -0.60 -5.66
C ALA A 52 -5.01 -0.62 -7.05
N ASP A 53 -6.20 -0.02 -7.18
CA ASP A 53 -7.03 -0.04 -8.40
C ASP A 53 -6.93 1.25 -9.24
N GLY A 54 -6.16 2.23 -8.77
CA GLY A 54 -6.04 3.55 -9.38
C GLY A 54 -7.24 4.47 -9.17
N SER A 55 -8.22 4.09 -8.35
CA SER A 55 -9.42 4.86 -8.03
C SER A 55 -9.57 5.13 -6.54
N ASP A 56 -9.42 4.10 -5.70
CA ASP A 56 -9.36 4.26 -4.26
C ASP A 56 -8.08 5.02 -3.87
N GLY A 57 -8.12 5.62 -2.69
CA GLY A 57 -7.01 6.44 -2.24
C GLY A 57 -7.06 6.80 -0.78
N VAL A 58 -5.96 7.39 -0.37
CA VAL A 58 -5.76 7.92 0.98
C VAL A 58 -5.71 9.42 0.91
N VAL A 59 -6.52 10.10 1.73
CA VAL A 59 -6.49 11.56 1.87
C VAL A 59 -5.49 11.90 2.95
N MET A 60 -4.57 12.78 2.61
CA MET A 60 -3.49 13.21 3.49
C MET A 60 -3.72 14.66 3.81
N ASP A 61 -4.00 14.92 5.08
CA ASP A 61 -4.16 16.25 5.63
C ASP A 61 -2.78 16.71 6.11
N MET A 62 -2.42 17.92 5.74
CA MET A 62 -1.10 18.45 5.99
C MET A 62 -1.21 19.68 6.86
N HIS A 63 -0.86 19.55 8.13
CA HIS A 63 -0.98 20.63 9.08
C HIS A 63 0.39 21.26 9.33
N ILE A 64 0.48 22.58 9.27
CA ILE A 64 1.65 23.33 9.74
C ILE A 64 1.29 23.92 11.10
N THR A 65 1.83 23.36 12.16
CA THR A 65 1.48 23.75 13.54
C THR A 65 2.72 24.01 14.38
N ASP A 66 2.56 24.83 15.42
CA ASP A 66 3.55 24.89 16.51
C ASP A 66 3.40 23.71 17.49
N SER A 67 4.26 23.65 18.51
CA SER A 67 4.25 22.57 19.52
C SER A 67 2.93 22.46 20.31
N PHE A 68 2.03 23.44 20.23
CA PHE A 68 0.71 23.46 20.87
C PHE A 68 -0.44 23.20 19.88
N GLY A 69 -0.15 22.97 18.60
CA GLY A 69 -1.14 22.70 17.57
C GLY A 69 -1.73 23.96 16.91
N ASP A 70 -1.19 25.16 17.18
CA ASP A 70 -1.67 26.39 16.54
C ASP A 70 -1.16 26.48 15.10
N ASN A 71 -2.10 26.59 14.16
CA ASN A 71 -1.84 26.70 12.72
C ASN A 71 -1.99 28.11 12.18
N THR A 72 -1.99 29.14 13.03
CA THR A 72 -2.16 30.53 12.61
C THR A 72 -0.85 31.34 12.65
N ASP A 73 -0.76 32.41 11.85
CA ASP A 73 0.31 33.39 11.94
C ASP A 73 0.08 34.34 13.14
N LYS A 74 1.02 35.27 13.36
CA LYS A 74 0.92 36.28 14.44
C LYS A 74 -0.34 37.17 14.36
N ASN A 75 -1.06 37.15 13.23
CA ASN A 75 -2.27 37.93 13.00
C ASN A 75 -3.54 37.06 13.08
N GLY A 76 -3.42 35.77 13.39
CA GLY A 76 -4.53 34.82 13.44
C GLY A 76 -4.95 34.26 12.07
N ASN A 77 -4.18 34.48 11.01
CA ASN A 77 -4.47 33.90 9.69
C ASN A 77 -3.91 32.48 9.61
N THR A 78 -4.67 31.53 9.09
CA THR A 78 -4.19 30.15 8.84
C THR A 78 -2.95 30.17 7.95
N LEU A 79 -1.95 29.36 8.32
CA LEU A 79 -0.71 29.25 7.56
C LEU A 79 -0.96 28.56 6.22
N PRO A 80 -0.31 29.03 5.14
CA PRO A 80 -0.51 28.44 3.83
C PRO A 80 0.15 27.06 3.75
N GLU A 81 -0.65 26.04 3.49
CA GLU A 81 -0.24 24.66 3.28
C GLU A 81 0.22 24.41 1.82
N THR A 82 0.90 25.40 1.23
CA THR A 82 1.33 25.37 -0.18
C THR A 82 2.85 25.31 -0.30
N GLY A 83 3.35 24.74 -1.41
CA GLY A 83 4.79 24.67 -1.67
C GLY A 83 5.50 23.43 -1.11
N VAL A 84 4.75 22.42 -0.66
CA VAL A 84 5.34 21.14 -0.23
C VAL A 84 5.79 20.27 -1.39
N THR A 85 6.97 19.70 -1.22
CA THR A 85 7.52 18.68 -2.11
C THR A 85 7.36 17.31 -1.45
N PRO A 86 6.46 16.46 -1.95
CA PRO A 86 6.31 15.11 -1.43
C PRO A 86 7.45 14.20 -1.91
N THR A 87 7.83 13.26 -1.06
CA THR A 87 8.83 12.23 -1.34
C THR A 87 8.32 10.87 -0.91
N LEU A 88 8.35 9.91 -1.81
CA LEU A 88 7.85 8.55 -1.60
C LEU A 88 9.03 7.57 -1.52
N TYR A 89 8.89 6.59 -0.64
CA TYR A 89 9.85 5.51 -0.39
C TYR A 89 9.12 4.17 -0.42
N ASP A 90 9.79 3.12 -0.86
CA ASP A 90 9.29 1.74 -0.73
C ASP A 90 9.53 1.18 0.69
N GLU A 91 9.12 -0.07 0.92
CA GLU A 91 9.27 -0.79 2.20
C GLU A 91 10.72 -0.96 2.67
N ASN A 92 11.71 -0.75 1.78
CA ASN A 92 13.14 -0.83 2.08
C ASN A 92 13.79 0.55 2.23
N ASP A 93 12.98 1.60 2.44
CA ASP A 93 13.38 3.01 2.52
C ASP A 93 14.12 3.52 1.27
N LYS A 94 13.94 2.85 0.12
CA LYS A 94 14.49 3.32 -1.15
C LYS A 94 13.52 4.32 -1.76
N LYS A 95 14.04 5.48 -2.15
CA LYS A 95 13.26 6.51 -2.84
C LYS A 95 12.68 5.97 -4.14
N VAL A 96 11.36 6.10 -4.31
CA VAL A 96 10.63 5.72 -5.52
C VAL A 96 9.95 6.94 -6.14
N THR A 97 9.55 6.81 -7.40
CA THR A 97 8.88 7.89 -8.13
C THR A 97 7.44 8.04 -7.65
N LEU A 98 7.06 9.26 -7.29
CA LEU A 98 5.67 9.66 -7.08
C LEU A 98 5.18 10.42 -8.30
N ASN A 99 4.19 9.87 -8.99
CA ASN A 99 3.67 10.46 -10.22
C ASN A 99 2.64 11.56 -9.91
N THR A 100 2.60 12.60 -10.75
CA THR A 100 1.62 13.70 -10.64
C THR A 100 0.41 13.51 -11.56
N LYS A 101 0.37 12.40 -12.29
CA LYS A 101 -0.72 12.01 -13.19
C LYS A 101 -1.15 10.57 -12.88
N PRO A 102 -2.44 10.25 -13.03
CA PRO A 102 -2.94 8.89 -12.91
C PRO A 102 -2.17 7.92 -13.81
N CYS A 103 -1.82 6.77 -13.24
CA CYS A 103 -1.22 5.67 -13.97
C CYS A 103 -2.28 4.64 -14.38
N VAL A 104 -2.04 3.95 -15.49
CA VAL A 104 -2.84 2.81 -15.93
C VAL A 104 -2.17 1.50 -15.50
N THR A 105 -2.93 0.40 -15.52
CA THR A 105 -2.47 -0.93 -15.07
C THR A 105 -1.27 -1.47 -15.86
N GLU A 106 -1.08 -1.05 -17.11
CA GLU A 106 0.06 -1.42 -17.96
C GLU A 106 1.38 -0.82 -17.48
N THR A 107 1.34 0.30 -16.76
CA THR A 107 2.49 0.97 -16.15
C THR A 107 2.15 1.31 -14.70
N PRO A 108 2.16 0.32 -13.79
CA PRO A 108 1.66 0.49 -12.44
C PRO A 108 2.53 1.48 -11.65
N CYS A 109 1.90 2.36 -10.88
CA CYS A 109 2.60 3.36 -10.10
C CYS A 109 1.74 3.89 -8.94
N VAL A 110 2.40 4.59 -8.01
CA VAL A 110 1.75 5.45 -7.02
C VAL A 110 1.69 6.89 -7.56
N PHE A 111 0.53 7.54 -7.46
CA PHE A 111 0.31 8.88 -8.00
C PHE A 111 -0.58 9.76 -7.13
N ILE A 112 -0.47 11.07 -7.33
CA ILE A 112 -1.34 12.06 -6.71
C ILE A 112 -2.62 12.18 -7.55
N ALA A 113 -3.73 11.69 -7.02
CA ALA A 113 -5.04 11.71 -7.67
C ALA A 113 -5.70 13.10 -7.59
N LYS A 114 -5.56 13.79 -6.46
CA LYS A 114 -6.15 15.11 -6.24
C LYS A 114 -5.30 15.96 -5.28
N ARG A 115 -5.34 17.28 -5.46
CA ARG A 115 -4.89 18.26 -4.48
C ARG A 115 -5.99 19.27 -4.23
N ASP A 116 -6.43 19.40 -2.98
CA ASP A 116 -7.41 20.39 -2.54
C ASP A 116 -6.70 21.50 -1.79
N LYS A 117 -6.54 22.66 -2.43
CA LYS A 117 -5.77 23.78 -1.86
C LYS A 117 -6.52 24.51 -0.75
N GLU A 118 -7.85 24.47 -0.74
CA GLU A 118 -8.66 25.15 0.28
C GLU A 118 -8.66 24.36 1.59
N LYS A 119 -8.64 23.03 1.47
CA LYS A 119 -8.63 22.12 2.62
C LYS A 119 -7.24 21.65 3.04
N GLY A 120 -6.19 21.95 2.28
CA GLY A 120 -4.84 21.51 2.62
C GLY A 120 -4.51 20.05 2.28
N THR A 121 -5.35 19.39 1.49
CA THR A 121 -5.32 17.93 1.40
C THR A 121 -4.76 17.43 0.08
N ILE A 122 -4.14 16.26 0.14
CA ILE A 122 -3.61 15.54 -1.03
C ILE A 122 -4.17 14.12 -1.02
N THR A 123 -4.78 13.70 -2.12
CA THR A 123 -5.23 12.32 -2.29
C THR A 123 -4.17 11.52 -3.04
N LEU A 124 -3.68 10.45 -2.42
CA LEU A 124 -2.76 9.49 -3.00
C LEU A 124 -3.54 8.25 -3.46
N SER A 125 -3.30 7.79 -4.68
CA SER A 125 -3.84 6.55 -5.22
C SER A 125 -2.73 5.72 -5.86
N SER A 126 -2.98 4.44 -6.07
CA SER A 126 -2.00 3.55 -6.68
C SER A 126 -2.66 2.51 -7.58
N THR A 127 -1.96 2.13 -8.64
CA THR A 127 -2.20 0.89 -9.40
C THR A 127 -1.14 -0.18 -9.08
N LEU A 128 -0.20 0.14 -8.18
CA LEU A 128 0.88 -0.72 -7.72
C LEU A 128 0.60 -1.15 -6.27
N PRO A 129 0.42 -2.45 -5.98
CA PRO A 129 0.27 -2.91 -4.60
C PRO A 129 1.59 -2.80 -3.84
N GLY A 130 1.50 -2.65 -2.53
CA GLY A 130 2.64 -2.58 -1.62
C GLY A 130 2.50 -1.48 -0.59
N THR A 131 3.41 -1.49 0.39
CA THR A 131 3.51 -0.44 1.41
C THR A 131 4.50 0.62 0.96
N PHE A 132 4.09 1.88 1.03
CA PHE A 132 4.90 3.02 0.67
C PHE A 132 4.95 4.01 1.81
N ARG A 133 6.15 4.53 2.06
CA ARG A 133 6.39 5.51 3.09
C ARG A 133 6.51 6.90 2.48
N TRP A 134 5.75 7.85 2.99
CA TRP A 134 5.66 9.20 2.47
C TRP A 134 6.05 10.23 3.54
N LYS A 135 6.86 11.23 3.14
CA LYS A 135 7.02 12.51 3.85
C LYS A 135 6.95 13.71 2.91
N VAL A 136 6.71 14.89 3.46
CA VAL A 136 6.78 16.17 2.73
C VAL A 136 7.85 17.08 3.30
N LYS A 137 8.33 18.00 2.45
CA LYS A 137 9.21 19.10 2.85
C LYS A 137 8.68 20.43 2.32
N ALA A 138 8.66 21.46 3.17
CA ALA A 138 8.47 22.86 2.76
C ALA A 138 9.37 23.77 3.59
N GLU A 139 10.14 24.62 2.91
CA GLU A 139 10.91 25.67 3.58
C GLU A 139 9.95 26.75 4.14
N PRO A 140 10.22 27.33 5.32
CA PRO A 140 11.43 27.18 6.15
C PRO A 140 11.38 26.04 7.18
N TYR A 141 10.41 25.14 7.07
CA TYR A 141 10.21 24.06 8.03
C TYR A 141 11.08 22.84 7.73
N SER A 142 11.35 22.04 8.76
CA SER A 142 11.97 20.73 8.60
C SER A 142 11.04 19.73 7.91
N ASP A 143 11.56 18.56 7.55
CA ASP A 143 10.76 17.45 7.03
C ASP A 143 9.60 17.08 7.97
N SER A 144 8.47 16.64 7.40
CA SER A 144 7.35 16.10 8.18
C SER A 144 7.68 14.76 8.83
N ASN A 145 6.76 14.26 9.66
CA ASN A 145 6.71 12.83 10.00
C ASN A 145 6.53 11.97 8.74
N PHE A 146 6.88 10.70 8.88
CA PHE A 146 6.54 9.67 7.91
C PHE A 146 5.10 9.20 8.11
N VAL A 147 4.48 8.84 7.00
CA VAL A 147 3.23 8.11 6.94
C VAL A 147 3.43 6.87 6.09
N ASP A 148 2.98 5.72 6.59
CA ASP A 148 2.98 4.47 5.83
C ASP A 148 1.60 4.25 5.19
N VAL A 149 1.56 4.08 3.87
CA VAL A 149 0.34 3.80 3.11
C VAL A 149 0.47 2.43 2.46
N THR A 150 -0.42 1.51 2.80
CA THR A 150 -0.47 0.17 2.18
C THR A 150 -1.53 0.14 1.10
N PHE A 151 -1.10 0.03 -0.16
CA PHE A 151 -2.01 -0.24 -1.26
C PHE A 151 -2.22 -1.74 -1.39
N THR A 152 -3.41 -2.21 -1.02
CA THR A 152 -3.77 -3.62 -1.04
C THR A 152 -4.16 -4.05 -2.45
N ASN A 153 -3.85 -5.30 -2.78
CA ASN A 153 -4.07 -5.84 -4.11
C ASN A 153 -5.57 -5.99 -4.38
N THR A 154 -6.10 -5.33 -5.41
CA THR A 154 -7.51 -5.49 -5.81
C THR A 154 -7.64 -5.67 -7.32
N ALA A 155 -8.25 -6.80 -7.68
CA ALA A 155 -8.75 -7.15 -9.00
C ALA A 155 -7.72 -7.27 -10.14
N ASN A 156 -7.11 -8.46 -10.23
CA ASN A 156 -6.60 -8.98 -11.49
C ASN A 156 -7.80 -9.20 -12.44
N VAL A 157 -7.75 -8.63 -13.65
CA VAL A 157 -8.65 -8.95 -14.78
C VAL A 157 -10.16 -8.78 -14.50
N GLY A 158 -10.72 -7.60 -14.78
CA GLY A 158 -12.17 -7.41 -14.89
C GLY A 158 -12.96 -7.36 -13.57
N GLY A 159 -12.32 -6.91 -12.48
CA GLY A 159 -12.99 -6.80 -11.16
C GLY A 159 -13.13 -8.12 -10.42
N ILE A 160 -12.32 -9.13 -10.75
CA ILE A 160 -12.31 -10.46 -10.12
C ILE A 160 -11.13 -10.58 -9.18
N ASN A 161 -11.39 -11.09 -7.98
CA ASN A 161 -10.36 -11.42 -7.00
C ASN A 161 -10.13 -12.93 -6.95
N GLY A 162 -8.91 -13.30 -6.54
CA GLY A 162 -8.51 -14.68 -6.33
C GLY A 162 -8.38 -15.02 -4.85
N PHE A 163 -8.92 -16.16 -4.45
CA PHE A 163 -8.78 -16.73 -3.12
C PHE A 163 -8.24 -18.15 -3.24
N ILE A 164 -7.07 -18.42 -2.67
CA ILE A 164 -6.46 -19.74 -2.64
C ILE A 164 -6.52 -20.27 -1.22
N TYR A 165 -6.98 -21.50 -1.03
CA TYR A 165 -6.95 -22.14 0.28
C TYR A 165 -6.71 -23.65 0.18
N ARG A 166 -6.30 -24.25 1.30
CA ARG A 166 -6.13 -25.69 1.42
C ARG A 166 -7.44 -26.39 1.74
N LEU A 167 -7.69 -27.50 1.07
CA LEU A 167 -8.90 -28.30 1.27
C LEU A 167 -8.97 -28.94 2.66
N GLU A 168 -7.83 -29.14 3.33
CA GLU A 168 -7.77 -29.74 4.66
C GLU A 168 -7.96 -28.74 5.81
N ASP A 169 -7.94 -27.44 5.52
CA ASP A 169 -8.05 -26.41 6.56
C ASP A 169 -9.52 -26.22 6.96
N SER A 170 -9.81 -26.40 8.26
CA SER A 170 -11.14 -26.15 8.83
C SER A 170 -11.50 -24.66 8.92
N SER A 171 -10.48 -23.79 8.83
CA SER A 171 -10.63 -22.33 8.79
C SER A 171 -9.69 -21.78 7.70
N PRO A 172 -10.16 -21.74 6.44
CA PRO A 172 -9.32 -21.43 5.29
C PRO A 172 -8.85 -19.97 5.32
N LYS A 173 -7.54 -19.78 5.10
CA LYS A 173 -6.93 -18.46 4.91
C LYS A 173 -6.52 -18.29 3.45
N ASN A 174 -6.51 -17.06 2.95
CA ASN A 174 -6.04 -16.79 1.60
C ASN A 174 -4.53 -17.00 1.52
N LEU A 175 -4.09 -17.89 0.62
CA LEU A 175 -2.69 -18.18 0.32
C LEU A 175 -2.20 -17.48 -0.95
N ALA A 176 -3.05 -16.71 -1.62
CA ALA A 176 -2.65 -15.96 -2.81
C ALA A 176 -1.54 -14.95 -2.46
N GLY A 177 -0.39 -15.07 -3.12
CA GLY A 177 0.77 -14.22 -2.86
C GLY A 177 1.60 -14.61 -1.62
N ASP A 178 1.23 -15.67 -0.90
CA ASP A 178 2.05 -16.20 0.19
C ASP A 178 3.17 -17.09 -0.40
N ALA A 179 4.41 -16.66 -0.28
CA ALA A 179 5.59 -17.36 -0.82
C ALA A 179 6.00 -18.58 0.02
N LYS A 180 5.15 -19.06 0.94
CA LYS A 180 5.48 -20.18 1.82
C LYS A 180 5.57 -21.50 1.05
N PRO A 181 6.55 -22.36 1.40
CA PRO A 181 6.63 -23.71 0.88
C PRO A 181 5.34 -24.50 1.14
N ILE A 182 4.83 -25.15 0.10
CA ILE A 182 3.64 -25.99 0.18
C ILE A 182 3.97 -27.41 0.67
N PRO A 183 3.22 -27.96 1.64
CA PRO A 183 3.37 -29.37 2.03
C PRO A 183 2.81 -30.33 0.96
N LEU A 184 3.41 -31.52 0.87
CA LEU A 184 2.85 -32.66 0.11
C LEU A 184 1.54 -33.17 0.73
N LYS A 185 0.89 -34.11 0.03
CA LYS A 185 -0.37 -34.75 0.47
C LYS A 185 -1.44 -33.71 0.85
N SER A 186 -1.54 -32.68 0.02
CA SER A 186 -2.42 -31.53 0.26
C SER A 186 -3.13 -31.17 -1.04
N GLY A 187 -4.39 -30.77 -0.93
CA GLY A 187 -5.20 -30.24 -2.01
C GLY A 187 -5.42 -28.74 -1.83
N TYR A 188 -5.40 -28.00 -2.94
CA TYR A 188 -5.62 -26.56 -2.96
C TYR A 188 -6.75 -26.22 -3.91
N ARG A 189 -7.60 -25.29 -3.47
CA ARG A 189 -8.69 -24.77 -4.28
C ARG A 189 -8.49 -23.30 -4.55
N PHE A 190 -8.81 -22.93 -5.79
CA PHE A 190 -8.91 -21.56 -6.22
C PHE A 190 -10.37 -21.13 -6.30
N VAL A 191 -10.68 -19.96 -5.78
CA VAL A 191 -12.00 -19.34 -5.86
C VAL A 191 -11.86 -17.95 -6.44
N MET A 192 -12.63 -17.71 -7.50
CA MET A 192 -12.86 -16.38 -8.05
C MET A 192 -14.07 -15.75 -7.35
N TRP A 193 -13.93 -14.49 -6.96
CA TRP A 193 -14.98 -13.76 -6.24
C TRP A 193 -14.99 -12.27 -6.61
N ARG A 194 -16.12 -11.61 -6.39
CA ARG A 194 -16.28 -10.16 -6.57
C ARG A 194 -16.49 -9.50 -5.22
N ASP A 195 -15.58 -8.62 -4.87
CA ASP A 195 -15.67 -7.80 -3.66
C ASP A 195 -16.81 -6.79 -3.81
N SER A 196 -18.02 -7.24 -3.49
CA SER A 196 -19.26 -6.52 -3.76
C SER A 196 -19.52 -5.46 -2.70
N ASN A 197 -19.11 -5.76 -1.48
CA ASN A 197 -19.21 -4.84 -0.33
C ASN A 197 -17.96 -3.94 -0.17
N ASN A 198 -16.92 -4.16 -0.96
CA ASN A 198 -15.66 -3.43 -0.98
C ASN A 198 -14.77 -3.58 0.27
N ASP A 199 -14.94 -4.62 1.08
CA ASP A 199 -14.15 -4.86 2.29
C ASP A 199 -12.83 -5.60 2.06
N GLY A 200 -12.59 -6.11 0.84
CA GLY A 200 -11.36 -6.82 0.48
C GLY A 200 -11.23 -8.21 1.13
N ILE A 201 -12.27 -8.72 1.76
CA ILE A 201 -12.32 -10.02 2.44
C ILE A 201 -13.19 -10.97 1.62
N TYR A 202 -12.65 -12.14 1.29
CA TYR A 202 -13.47 -13.15 0.62
C TYR A 202 -14.63 -13.61 1.50
N GLN A 203 -15.84 -13.43 0.99
CA GLN A 203 -17.06 -13.97 1.58
C GLN A 203 -17.69 -15.00 0.66
N GLN A 204 -18.27 -16.06 1.24
CA GLN A 204 -18.88 -17.12 0.45
C GLN A 204 -20.03 -16.61 -0.45
N SER A 205 -20.74 -15.57 -0.03
CA SER A 205 -21.79 -14.88 -0.79
C SER A 205 -21.28 -14.12 -2.01
N GLU A 206 -19.99 -13.81 -2.06
CA GLU A 206 -19.33 -13.01 -3.09
C GLU A 206 -18.58 -13.86 -4.12
N LYS A 207 -18.57 -15.19 -3.91
CA LYS A 207 -18.07 -16.17 -4.88
C LYS A 207 -18.80 -16.01 -6.21
N LEU A 208 -18.04 -16.06 -7.31
CA LEU A 208 -18.64 -16.10 -8.64
C LEU A 208 -19.63 -17.27 -8.76
N THR A 209 -20.75 -17.00 -9.41
CA THR A 209 -21.71 -18.03 -9.83
C THR A 209 -21.05 -19.03 -10.79
N GLU A 210 -21.60 -20.24 -10.91
CA GLU A 210 -21.01 -21.23 -11.84
C GLU A 210 -21.06 -20.72 -13.28
N GLU A 211 -22.11 -19.98 -13.64
CA GLU A 211 -22.25 -19.32 -14.94
C GLU A 211 -21.14 -18.30 -15.18
N GLU A 212 -20.85 -17.43 -14.22
CA GLU A 212 -19.78 -16.44 -14.36
C GLU A 212 -18.41 -17.09 -14.45
N LYS A 213 -18.16 -18.15 -13.67
CA LYS A 213 -16.87 -18.86 -13.73
C LYS A 213 -16.58 -19.44 -15.10
N THR A 214 -17.59 -19.87 -15.85
CA THR A 214 -17.38 -20.43 -17.20
C THR A 214 -16.70 -19.45 -18.16
N ARG A 215 -16.76 -18.14 -17.87
CA ARG A 215 -16.12 -17.08 -18.65
C ARG A 215 -14.62 -17.00 -18.43
N TYR A 216 -14.07 -17.68 -17.44
CA TYR A 216 -12.66 -17.60 -17.11
C TYR A 216 -11.99 -18.95 -17.26
N ASP A 217 -10.72 -18.93 -17.64
CA ASP A 217 -9.81 -20.05 -17.49
C ASP A 217 -8.78 -19.71 -16.42
N TYR A 218 -8.40 -20.70 -15.62
CA TYR A 218 -7.31 -20.57 -14.66
C TYR A 218 -6.39 -21.79 -14.67
N GLU A 219 -5.13 -21.52 -14.39
CA GLU A 219 -4.06 -22.51 -14.31
C GLU A 219 -3.21 -22.27 -13.07
N TRP A 220 -2.74 -23.34 -12.46
CA TRP A 220 -1.82 -23.25 -11.32
C TRP A 220 -0.38 -23.13 -11.81
N GLU A 221 0.43 -22.39 -11.06
CA GLU A 221 1.86 -22.30 -11.30
C GLU A 221 2.63 -22.51 -10.00
N PHE A 222 3.68 -23.34 -10.05
CA PHE A 222 4.67 -23.40 -9.00
C PHE A 222 5.61 -22.20 -9.12
N THR A 223 5.88 -21.55 -8.00
CA THR A 223 6.73 -20.35 -7.94
C THR A 223 7.95 -20.57 -7.08
N GLY A 224 9.03 -19.86 -7.38
CA GLY A 224 10.26 -19.92 -6.60
C GLY A 224 11.11 -21.14 -6.96
N LYS A 225 11.76 -21.71 -5.95
CA LYS A 225 12.69 -22.83 -6.10
C LYS A 225 12.25 -23.98 -5.18
N SER A 226 12.61 -25.20 -5.54
CA SER A 226 12.47 -26.35 -4.66
C SER A 226 13.36 -26.23 -3.41
N ALA A 227 13.18 -27.15 -2.47
CA ALA A 227 13.98 -27.23 -1.24
C ALA A 227 15.49 -27.33 -1.51
N HIS A 228 15.91 -27.96 -2.62
CA HIS A 228 17.33 -28.03 -3.04
C HIS A 228 17.67 -27.12 -4.23
N GLY A 229 16.84 -26.12 -4.54
CA GLY A 229 17.16 -25.06 -5.50
C GLY A 229 16.81 -25.34 -6.95
N SER A 230 16.10 -26.44 -7.24
CA SER A 230 15.59 -26.75 -8.58
C SER A 230 14.49 -25.78 -8.99
N THR A 231 14.31 -25.61 -10.30
CA THR A 231 13.29 -24.74 -10.91
C THR A 231 12.58 -25.48 -12.02
N GLY A 232 11.39 -25.01 -12.42
CA GLY A 232 10.73 -25.47 -13.65
C GLY A 232 9.65 -26.54 -13.47
N ALA A 233 9.22 -26.83 -12.23
CA ALA A 233 8.06 -27.67 -11.98
C ALA A 233 6.80 -27.06 -12.62
N LYS A 234 5.94 -27.89 -13.21
CA LYS A 234 4.72 -27.49 -13.93
C LYS A 234 3.52 -28.11 -13.25
N ALA A 235 2.52 -27.31 -12.89
CA ALA A 235 1.32 -27.84 -12.24
C ALA A 235 0.48 -28.70 -13.22
N ASN A 236 0.47 -28.34 -14.51
CA ASN A 236 -0.28 -29.02 -15.57
C ASN A 236 -1.77 -29.21 -15.22
N THR A 237 -2.38 -28.19 -14.62
CA THR A 237 -3.78 -28.20 -14.21
C THR A 237 -4.51 -27.02 -14.86
N ILE A 238 -5.70 -27.29 -15.41
CA ILE A 238 -6.58 -26.28 -16.02
C ILE A 238 -7.95 -26.41 -15.37
N ASN A 239 -8.46 -25.31 -14.81
CA ASN A 239 -9.81 -25.22 -14.23
C ASN A 239 -10.14 -26.31 -13.19
N GLU A 240 -9.13 -26.78 -12.46
CA GLU A 240 -9.28 -27.83 -11.45
C GLU A 240 -8.52 -27.50 -10.16
N ASP A 241 -8.82 -28.25 -9.09
CA ASP A 241 -8.09 -28.16 -7.83
C ASP A 241 -6.68 -28.73 -8.00
N LEU A 242 -5.68 -28.11 -7.36
CA LEU A 242 -4.31 -28.62 -7.37
C LEU A 242 -4.16 -29.69 -6.28
N ILE A 243 -3.98 -30.94 -6.69
CA ILE A 243 -3.78 -32.06 -5.76
C ILE A 243 -2.32 -32.52 -5.78
N LEU A 244 -1.63 -32.33 -4.65
CA LEU A 244 -0.25 -32.73 -4.46
C LEU A 244 -0.16 -34.19 -3.96
N PRO A 245 0.61 -35.06 -4.62
CA PRO A 245 0.81 -36.45 -4.20
C PRO A 245 1.45 -36.58 -2.82
N ALA A 246 1.47 -37.80 -2.28
CA ALA A 246 2.02 -38.07 -0.95
C ALA A 246 3.55 -38.14 -0.95
N THR A 247 4.18 -38.39 -2.09
CA THR A 247 5.63 -38.61 -2.19
C THR A 247 6.30 -37.70 -3.22
N ASN A 248 7.59 -37.39 -3.00
CA ASN A 248 8.41 -36.60 -3.93
C ASN A 248 8.50 -37.27 -5.31
N LYS A 249 8.57 -38.60 -5.35
CA LYS A 249 8.64 -39.38 -6.59
C LYS A 249 7.37 -39.24 -7.44
N GLU A 250 6.19 -39.34 -6.82
CA GLU A 250 4.91 -39.14 -7.52
C GLU A 250 4.76 -37.69 -7.97
N ALA A 251 5.13 -36.74 -7.12
CA ALA A 251 5.08 -35.31 -7.44
C ALA A 251 6.03 -34.96 -8.61
N ALA A 252 7.25 -35.50 -8.61
CA ALA A 252 8.21 -35.33 -9.69
C ALA A 252 7.68 -35.86 -11.02
N SER A 253 7.09 -37.06 -11.02
CA SER A 253 6.48 -37.64 -12.22
C SER A 253 5.27 -36.85 -12.72
N LYS A 254 4.43 -36.32 -11.82
CA LYS A 254 3.21 -35.59 -12.17
C LYS A 254 3.50 -34.16 -12.65
N PHE A 255 4.49 -33.52 -12.04
CA PHE A 255 4.76 -32.09 -12.19
C PHE A 255 6.07 -31.77 -12.89
N ASP A 256 6.69 -32.76 -13.54
CA ASP A 256 7.95 -32.60 -14.29
C ASP A 256 9.04 -31.92 -13.43
N ALA A 257 9.21 -32.42 -12.19
CA ALA A 257 10.08 -31.83 -11.18
C ALA A 257 11.22 -32.79 -10.79
N ASP A 258 12.22 -32.28 -10.05
CA ASP A 258 13.36 -33.10 -9.58
C ASP A 258 12.88 -34.18 -8.60
N GLU A 259 13.24 -35.45 -8.82
CA GLU A 259 12.80 -36.58 -8.00
C GLU A 259 13.14 -36.46 -6.51
N ARG A 260 14.22 -35.75 -6.16
CA ARG A 260 14.65 -35.57 -4.77
C ARG A 260 13.67 -34.70 -3.99
N ASP A 261 13.10 -33.71 -4.66
CA ASP A 261 12.23 -32.68 -4.06
C ASP A 261 10.76 -32.89 -4.37
N GLY A 262 10.45 -33.47 -5.53
CA GLY A 262 9.15 -33.30 -6.16
C GLY A 262 8.84 -31.80 -6.27
N VAL A 263 7.84 -31.37 -5.50
CA VAL A 263 7.43 -29.95 -5.44
C VAL A 263 7.67 -29.30 -4.07
N GLN A 264 8.40 -29.96 -3.18
CA GLN A 264 8.72 -29.38 -1.87
C GLN A 264 9.60 -28.14 -2.03
N GLY A 265 9.28 -27.08 -1.28
CA GLY A 265 9.98 -25.80 -1.32
C GLY A 265 9.34 -24.76 -2.24
N TYR A 266 8.63 -25.18 -3.29
CA TYR A 266 7.91 -24.25 -4.15
C TYR A 266 6.74 -23.58 -3.42
N GLY A 267 6.45 -22.34 -3.80
CA GLY A 267 5.16 -21.69 -3.56
C GLY A 267 4.17 -22.00 -4.68
N ILE A 268 2.93 -21.54 -4.53
CA ILE A 268 1.89 -21.65 -5.56
C ILE A 268 1.28 -20.29 -5.88
N ARG A 269 0.92 -20.10 -7.14
CA ARG A 269 0.00 -19.04 -7.57
C ARG A 269 -0.98 -19.59 -8.59
N VAL A 270 -2.00 -18.80 -8.89
CA VAL A 270 -2.94 -19.06 -9.98
C VAL A 270 -2.87 -17.91 -10.97
N VAL A 271 -2.73 -18.27 -12.24
CA VAL A 271 -2.90 -17.35 -13.36
C VAL A 271 -4.28 -17.59 -13.92
N TYR A 272 -5.04 -16.52 -14.16
CA TYR A 272 -6.37 -16.63 -14.74
C TYR A 272 -6.64 -15.51 -15.73
N SER A 273 -7.51 -15.80 -16.69
CA SER A 273 -7.89 -14.88 -17.76
C SER A 273 -9.34 -15.06 -18.15
N GLU A 274 -9.96 -13.99 -18.63
CA GLU A 274 -11.28 -14.10 -19.26
C GLU A 274 -11.13 -14.73 -20.65
N LYS A 275 -11.93 -15.76 -20.93
CA LYS A 275 -12.01 -16.37 -22.26
C LYS A 275 -12.35 -15.28 -23.26
N GLN A 276 -11.51 -15.12 -24.27
CA GLN A 276 -11.86 -14.26 -25.39
C GLN A 276 -13.13 -14.81 -26.04
N LYS A 277 -14.17 -13.97 -26.17
CA LYS A 277 -15.32 -14.31 -27.00
C LYS A 277 -14.79 -14.64 -28.39
N SER A 278 -14.96 -15.88 -28.82
CA SER A 278 -14.77 -16.26 -30.20
C SER A 278 -15.66 -15.33 -31.03
N ALA A 279 -15.03 -14.48 -31.86
CA ALA A 279 -15.72 -13.61 -32.79
C ALA A 279 -16.45 -14.44 -33.86
#